data_AF-C6F7Z5-F1
#
_entry.id   AF-C6F7Z5-F1
#
_cell.length_a   1.000
_cell.length_b   1.000
_cell.length_c   1.000
_cell.angle_alpha   90.00
_cell.angle_beta   90.00
_cell.angle_gamma   90.00
#
_symmetry.space_group_name_H-M   'P 1'
#
loop_
_entity.id
_entity.type
_entity.pdbx_description
1 polymer ?
#
loop_
_entity_poly.entity_id
_entity_poly.type
_entity_poly.pdbx_seq_one_letter_code
_entity_poly.pdbx_strand_id
1 'polypeptide(L)'
;VDVRDVAEAHILVYETPSASGQRYLCAERNLHRGDLVRMLAKLCPGCPLPTKCSDEINPRQQPYKFSNQKLRDLGQSFRPINQCLADAVASLHNKGFLQRHLLGWAGTGGDHSVLARL
;
A
#
# COMPACT_ATOMS: atom_id res chain seq x y z
N VAL A 1 0.25 -4.77 1.59
CA VAL A 1 -0.10 -5.55 0.39
C VAL A 1 -1.41 -5.01 -0.13
N ASP A 2 -1.58 -4.92 -1.45
CA ASP A 2 -2.84 -4.48 -2.06
C ASP A 2 -3.93 -5.55 -1.87
N VAL A 3 -5.17 -5.14 -1.63
CA VAL A 3 -6.28 -6.09 -1.39
C VAL A 3 -6.58 -6.96 -2.61
N ARG A 4 -6.34 -6.44 -3.83
CA ARG A 4 -6.51 -7.19 -5.08
C ARG A 4 -5.46 -8.29 -5.19
N ASP A 5 -4.21 -7.98 -4.86
CA ASP A 5 -3.13 -8.98 -4.84
C ASP A 5 -3.44 -10.11 -3.84
N VAL A 6 -4.03 -9.77 -2.68
CA VAL A 6 -4.45 -10.77 -1.70
C VAL A 6 -5.55 -11.67 -2.27
N ALA A 7 -6.58 -11.11 -2.91
CA ALA A 7 -7.65 -11.89 -3.52
C ALA A 7 -7.13 -12.80 -4.65
N GLU A 8 -6.31 -12.24 -5.54
CA GLU A 8 -5.63 -12.98 -6.62
C GLU A 8 -4.76 -14.11 -6.05
N ALA A 9 -4.00 -13.85 -4.98
CA ALA A 9 -3.19 -14.87 -4.31
C ALA A 9 -4.03 -16.01 -3.71
N HIS A 10 -5.20 -15.71 -3.13
CA HIS A 10 -6.09 -16.75 -2.59
C HIS A 10 -6.61 -17.67 -3.69
N ILE A 11 -7.01 -17.11 -4.84
CA ILE A 11 -7.44 -17.90 -6.00
C ILE A 11 -6.26 -18.74 -6.51
N LEU A 12 -5.09 -18.12 -6.68
CA LEU A 12 -3.89 -18.77 -7.21
C LEU A 12 -3.48 -19.99 -6.38
N VAL A 13 -3.43 -19.88 -5.05
CA VAL A 13 -3.05 -21.01 -4.19
C VAL A 13 -4.14 -22.08 -4.12
N TYR A 14 -5.41 -21.71 -4.31
CA TYR A 14 -6.52 -22.66 -4.37
C TYR A 14 -6.48 -23.48 -5.66
N GLU A 15 -6.23 -22.84 -6.80
CA GLU A 15 -6.23 -23.47 -8.12
C GLU A 15 -4.93 -24.22 -8.44
N THR A 16 -3.88 -24.05 -7.62
CA THR A 16 -2.58 -24.70 -7.83
C THR A 16 -2.45 -25.95 -6.95
N PRO A 17 -2.53 -27.19 -7.48
CA PRO A 17 -2.51 -28.40 -6.65
C PRO A 17 -1.22 -28.56 -5.82
N SER A 18 -0.07 -28.11 -6.37
CA SER A 18 1.22 -28.15 -5.68
C SER A 18 1.34 -27.18 -4.51
N ALA A 19 0.37 -26.27 -4.35
CA ALA A 19 0.31 -25.33 -3.23
C ALA A 19 -0.38 -25.89 -1.97
N SER A 20 -1.02 -27.05 -2.08
CA SER A 20 -1.72 -27.68 -0.95
C SER A 20 -0.78 -27.98 0.22
N GLY A 21 -1.27 -27.73 1.44
CA GLY A 21 -0.50 -27.94 2.69
C GLY A 21 0.65 -26.95 2.92
N GLN A 22 0.86 -25.98 2.03
CA GLN A 22 1.93 -25.00 2.14
C GLN A 22 1.45 -23.69 2.78
N ARG A 23 2.43 -22.89 3.22
CA ARG A 23 2.22 -21.51 3.69
C ARG A 23 2.91 -20.53 2.76
N TYR A 24 2.24 -19.40 2.51
CA TYR A 24 2.68 -18.34 1.60
C TYR A 24 2.62 -16.98 2.28
N LEU A 25 3.71 -16.22 2.17
CA LEU A 25 3.74 -14.84 2.62
C LEU A 25 3.24 -13.92 1.49
N CYS A 26 2.05 -13.35 1.66
CA CYS A 26 1.47 -12.38 0.75
C CYS A 26 1.79 -10.95 1.24
N ALA A 27 2.98 -10.46 0.87
CA ALA A 27 3.45 -9.12 1.25
C ALA A 27 4.29 -8.51 0.13
N GLU A 28 4.10 -7.24 -0.21
CA GLU A 28 4.85 -6.55 -1.28
C GLU A 28 6.10 -5.85 -0.72
N ARG A 29 5.92 -4.90 0.22
CA ARG A 29 7.01 -4.11 0.80
C ARG A 29 6.82 -3.89 2.30
N ASN A 30 7.94 -3.83 3.02
CA ASN A 30 8.03 -3.37 4.41
C ASN A 30 8.32 -1.86 4.46
N LEU A 31 7.59 -1.11 5.28
CA LEU A 31 7.74 0.34 5.43
C LEU A 31 7.76 0.75 6.89
N HIS A 32 8.68 1.65 7.22
CA HIS A 32 8.60 2.37 8.48
C HIS A 32 7.44 3.39 8.42
N ARG A 33 6.76 3.61 9.56
CA ARG A 33 5.58 4.50 9.65
C ARG A 33 5.84 5.91 9.11
N GLY A 34 7.03 6.45 9.36
CA GLY A 34 7.45 7.75 8.80
C GLY A 34 7.53 7.79 7.27
N ASP A 35 7.86 6.68 6.58
CA ASP A 35 7.80 6.64 5.10
C ASP A 35 6.35 6.64 4.63
N LEU A 36 5.50 5.83 5.28
CA LEU A 36 4.07 5.78 4.98
C LEU A 36 3.44 7.17 5.09
N VAL A 37 3.70 7.89 6.18
CA VAL A 37 3.17 9.24 6.39
C VAL A 37 3.68 10.22 5.34
N ARG A 38 4.97 10.16 4.95
CA ARG A 38 5.50 11.00 3.85
C ARG A 38 4.83 10.71 2.51
N MET A 39 4.56 9.45 2.19
CA MET A 39 3.84 9.08 0.97
C MET A 39 2.40 9.59 1.01
N LEU A 40 1.72 9.44 2.15
CA LEU A 40 0.37 9.96 2.34
C LEU A 40 0.31 11.49 2.26
N ALA A 41 1.31 12.21 2.75
CA ALA A 41 1.35 13.67 2.68
C ALA A 41 1.43 14.19 1.23
N LYS A 42 2.08 13.44 0.33
CA LYS A 42 2.08 13.74 -1.11
C LYS A 42 0.72 13.48 -1.76
N LEU A 43 0.04 12.41 -1.36
CA LEU A 43 -1.26 11.98 -1.90
C LEU A 43 -2.45 12.78 -1.35
N CYS A 44 -2.34 13.24 -0.11
CA CYS A 44 -3.37 14.01 0.60
C CYS A 44 -2.73 15.18 1.38
N PRO A 45 -2.39 16.31 0.72
CA PRO A 45 -1.65 17.40 1.36
C PRO A 45 -2.38 18.10 2.52
N GLY A 46 -3.72 18.08 2.56
CA GLY A 46 -4.48 18.67 3.67
C GLY A 46 -4.98 17.65 4.69
N CYS A 47 -4.59 16.37 4.58
CA CYS A 47 -4.87 15.39 5.64
C CYS A 47 -4.12 15.80 6.93
N PRO A 48 -4.75 15.69 8.11
CA PRO A 48 -4.11 15.96 9.39
C PRO A 48 -3.16 14.81 9.77
N LEU A 49 -2.03 14.72 9.08
CA LEU A 49 -1.04 13.67 9.28
C LEU A 49 -0.04 14.08 10.39
N PRO A 50 0.41 13.12 11.22
CA PRO A 50 1.40 13.40 12.25
C PRO A 50 2.76 13.73 11.63
N THR A 51 3.43 14.77 12.12
CA THR A 51 4.76 15.19 11.64
C THR A 51 5.91 14.68 12.50
N LYS A 52 5.62 14.14 13.70
CA LYS A 52 6.61 13.64 14.66
C LYS A 52 6.37 12.17 15.00
N CYS A 53 7.46 11.44 15.21
CA CYS A 53 7.44 10.09 15.75
C CYS A 53 7.28 10.18 17.27
N SER A 54 6.51 9.29 17.89
CA SER A 54 6.39 9.24 19.35
C SER A 54 7.68 8.76 20.03
N ASP A 55 8.48 7.97 19.31
CA ASP A 55 9.81 7.56 19.73
C ASP A 55 10.85 8.47 19.06
N GLU A 56 11.38 9.41 19.84
CA GLU A 56 12.43 10.35 19.45
C GLU A 56 13.80 9.95 20.01
N ILE A 57 13.87 8.89 20.83
CA ILE A 57 15.09 8.46 21.52
C ILE A 57 15.83 7.41 20.69
N ASN A 58 15.09 6.42 20.19
CA ASN A 58 15.71 5.32 19.47
C ASN A 58 15.93 5.69 18.00
N PRO A 59 16.98 5.15 17.36
CA PRO A 59 17.14 5.29 15.93
C PRO A 59 15.95 4.66 15.21
N ARG A 60 15.65 5.23 14.05
CA ARG A 60 14.60 4.73 13.16
C ARG A 60 14.82 3.25 12.86
N GLN A 61 13.82 2.43 13.18
CA GLN A 61 13.88 0.99 12.95
C GLN A 61 13.99 0.68 11.46
N GLN A 62 14.95 -0.19 11.13
CA GLN A 62 15.14 -0.65 9.77
C GLN A 62 14.02 -1.65 9.40
N PRO A 63 13.52 -1.61 8.15
CA PRO A 63 12.57 -2.63 7.70
C PRO A 63 13.21 -4.02 7.79
N TYR A 64 12.54 -4.95 8.48
CA TYR A 64 12.99 -6.34 8.50
C TYR A 64 12.89 -6.95 7.10
N LYS A 65 13.82 -7.88 6.80
CA LYS A 65 13.86 -8.61 5.55
C LYS A 65 12.85 -9.77 5.60
N PHE A 66 12.10 -9.96 4.52
CA PHE A 66 11.26 -11.12 4.31
C PHE A 66 11.34 -11.53 2.83
N SER A 67 10.86 -12.73 2.51
CA SER A 67 10.74 -13.21 1.13
C SER A 67 9.29 -13.55 0.80
N ASN A 68 8.79 -12.95 -0.28
CA ASN A 68 7.54 -13.33 -0.94
C ASN A 68 7.78 -14.28 -2.13
N GLN A 69 9.00 -14.82 -2.26
CA GLN A 69 9.42 -15.57 -3.45
C GLN A 69 8.55 -16.80 -3.70
N LYS A 70 8.18 -17.57 -2.66
CA LYS A 70 7.29 -18.74 -2.83
C LYS A 70 5.98 -18.42 -3.55
N LEU A 71 5.42 -17.21 -3.34
CA LEU A 71 4.18 -16.81 -4.00
C LEU A 71 4.46 -16.28 -5.41
N ARG A 72 5.59 -15.59 -5.62
CA ARG A 72 6.08 -15.18 -6.95
C ARG A 72 6.38 -16.37 -7.86
N ASP A 73 6.93 -17.44 -7.29
CA ASP A 73 7.23 -18.70 -8.01
C ASP A 73 5.96 -19.38 -8.53
N LEU A 74 4.80 -19.10 -7.92
CA LEU A 74 3.48 -19.54 -8.43
C LEU A 74 2.92 -18.61 -9.52
N GLY A 75 3.60 -17.51 -9.85
CA GLY A 75 3.14 -16.52 -10.83
C GLY A 75 2.51 -15.26 -10.24
N GLN A 76 2.53 -15.07 -8.92
CA GLN A 76 2.00 -13.85 -8.31
C GLN A 76 2.83 -12.62 -8.70
N SER A 77 2.12 -11.60 -9.19
CA SER A 77 2.64 -10.23 -9.28
C SER A 77 2.06 -9.37 -8.15
N PHE A 78 2.81 -8.36 -7.71
CA PHE A 78 2.37 -7.47 -6.65
C PHE A 78 2.29 -6.04 -7.16
N ARG A 79 1.19 -5.37 -6.86
CA ARG A 79 1.00 -3.95 -7.14
C ARG A 79 1.88 -3.13 -6.18
N PRO A 80 2.61 -2.12 -6.69
CA PRO A 80 3.50 -1.33 -5.85
C PRO A 80 2.68 -0.57 -4.80
N ILE A 81 3.23 -0.45 -3.59
CA ILE A 81 2.55 0.24 -2.46
C ILE A 81 2.06 1.65 -2.80
N ASN A 82 2.77 2.36 -3.68
CA ASN A 82 2.42 3.69 -4.17
C ASN A 82 1.01 3.73 -4.79
N GLN A 83 0.70 2.72 -5.63
CA GLN A 83 -0.60 2.58 -6.27
C GLN A 83 -1.67 2.15 -5.27
N CYS A 84 -1.35 1.19 -4.39
CA CYS A 84 -2.27 0.77 -3.33
C CYS A 84 -2.70 1.94 -2.44
N LEU A 85 -1.76 2.82 -2.05
CA LEU A 85 -2.06 4.00 -1.24
C LEU A 85 -2.87 5.05 -2.00
N ALA A 86 -2.54 5.31 -3.26
CA ALA A 86 -3.28 6.26 -4.09
C ALA A 86 -4.75 5.82 -4.26
N ASP A 87 -4.98 4.55 -4.61
CA ASP A 87 -6.31 3.98 -4.78
C ASP A 87 -7.11 3.99 -3.46
N ALA A 88 -6.44 3.72 -2.33
CA ALA A 88 -7.07 3.76 -1.01
C ALA A 88 -7.52 5.18 -0.62
N VAL A 89 -6.66 6.19 -0.79
CA VAL A 89 -7.00 7.60 -0.54
C VAL A 89 -8.16 8.03 -1.43
N ALA A 90 -8.11 7.66 -2.72
CA ALA A 90 -9.16 7.99 -3.67
C ALA A 90 -10.51 7.35 -3.28
N SER A 91 -10.50 6.07 -2.91
CA SER A 91 -11.68 5.34 -2.45
C SER A 91 -12.30 5.95 -1.19
N LEU A 92 -11.47 6.31 -0.20
CA LEU A 92 -11.96 6.92 1.04
C LEU A 92 -12.59 8.30 0.81
N HIS A 93 -11.99 9.12 -0.06
CA HIS A 93 -12.57 10.41 -0.44
C HIS A 93 -13.88 10.26 -1.22
N ASN A 94 -13.92 9.39 -2.23
CA ASN A 94 -15.11 9.18 -3.06
C ASN A 94 -16.31 8.67 -2.23
N LYS A 95 -16.04 7.97 -1.14
CA LYS A 95 -17.06 7.50 -0.18
C LYS A 95 -17.36 8.51 0.95
N GLY A 96 -16.72 9.67 0.94
CA GLY A 96 -16.96 10.73 1.92
C GLY A 96 -16.32 10.52 3.29
N PHE A 97 -15.40 9.55 3.43
CA PHE A 97 -14.68 9.30 4.69
C PHE A 97 -13.52 10.28 4.90
N LEU A 98 -12.99 10.88 3.83
CA LEU A 98 -12.05 12.00 3.90
C LEU A 98 -12.80 13.28 3.54
N GLN A 99 -12.74 14.29 4.41
CA GLN A 99 -13.42 15.57 4.22
C GLN A 99 -12.98 16.23 2.90
N ARG A 100 -13.94 16.66 2.08
CA ARG A 100 -13.69 17.32 0.78
C ARG A 100 -12.81 18.57 0.87
N HIS A 101 -12.85 19.30 1.99
CA HIS A 101 -12.06 20.53 2.18
C HIS A 101 -10.61 20.28 2.61
N LEU A 102 -10.28 19.06 3.06
CA LEU A 102 -8.92 18.67 3.47
C LEU A 102 -8.07 18.20 2.29
N LEU A 103 -8.60 18.25 1.09
CA LEU A 103 -7.97 17.74 -0.10
C LEU A 103 -8.07 18.84 -1.15
N GLY A 104 -6.95 19.50 -1.44
CA GLY A 104 -6.78 20.31 -2.66
C GLY A 104 -6.80 19.44 -3.91
N TRP A 105 -7.79 18.55 -4.01
CA TRP A 105 -7.95 17.56 -5.05
C TRP A 105 -8.49 18.26 -6.28
N ALA A 106 -7.61 18.55 -7.24
CA ALA A 106 -8.00 18.83 -8.61
C ALA A 106 -8.47 17.52 -9.24
N GLY A 107 -9.79 17.33 -9.32
CA GLY A 107 -10.39 16.11 -9.84
C GLY A 107 -9.83 15.76 -11.21
N THR A 108 -9.08 14.67 -11.32
CA THR A 108 -8.82 14.03 -12.60
C THR A 108 -9.39 12.64 -12.55
N GLY A 109 -10.60 12.49 -13.09
CA GLY A 109 -11.10 11.18 -13.46
C GLY A 109 -10.05 10.49 -14.34
N GLY A 110 -9.63 9.30 -13.93
CA GLY A 110 -8.88 8.36 -14.78
C GLY A 110 -7.41 8.70 -15.08
N ASP A 111 -6.83 9.78 -14.55
CA ASP A 111 -5.43 10.11 -14.89
C ASP A 111 -4.43 9.49 -13.90
N HIS A 112 -3.60 8.58 -14.43
CA HIS A 112 -2.51 7.90 -13.72
C HIS A 112 -1.35 8.84 -13.33
N SER A 113 -1.45 10.16 -13.60
CA SER A 113 -0.40 11.17 -13.36
C SER A 113 -0.02 11.39 -11.89
N VAL A 114 -0.85 10.97 -10.93
CA VAL A 114 -0.52 11.07 -9.49
C VAL A 114 0.63 10.13 -9.10
N LEU A 115 0.79 9.00 -9.80
CA LEU A 115 1.90 8.07 -9.58
C LEU A 115 3.26 8.67 -9.94
N ALA A 116 3.31 9.65 -10.86
CA ALA A 116 4.55 10.30 -11.26
C ALA A 116 5.13 11.25 -10.19
N ARG A 117 4.35 11.58 -9.14
CA ARG A 117 4.76 12.48 -8.05
C ARG A 117 5.19 11.75 -6.78
N LEU A 118 5.03 10.42 -6.74
CA LEU A 118 5.44 9.56 -5.62
C LEU A 118 6.89 9.13 -5.74
#